data_AF-A0A7J4JSL1-F1
#
_entry.id   AF-A0A7J4JSL1-F1
#
_cell.length_a   1.000
_cell.length_b   1.000
_cell.length_c   1.000
_cell.angle_alpha   90.00
_cell.angle_beta   90.00
_cell.angle_gamma   90.00
#
_symmetry.space_group_name_H-M   'P 1'
#
loop_
_entity.id
_entity.type
_entity.pdbx_description
1 polymer ?
#
loop_
_entity_poly.entity_id
_entity_poly.type
_entity_poly.pdbx_seq_one_letter_code
_entity_poly.pdbx_strand_id
1 'polypeptide(L)' 'EDGKPLRIDTIVLAVQHNPDVLNEQIVSDLKEQVVKGVCGSLVDENTKYHVNATGIFETGGPEADTGVTGRKIIVDTYG' A
#
# COMPACT_ATOMS: atom_id res chain seq x y z
N GLU A 1 -17.59 4.95 17.09
CA GLU A 1 -18.90 4.67 17.71
C GLU A 1 -19.54 3.48 17.00
N ASP A 2 -20.23 2.59 17.73
CA ASP A 2 -20.87 1.35 17.27
C ASP A 2 -19.98 0.24 16.66
N GLY A 3 -18.68 0.23 16.95
CA GLY A 3 -17.75 -0.77 16.41
C GLY A 3 -17.51 -0.67 14.90
N LYS A 4 -18.00 0.40 14.25
CA LYS A 4 -17.75 0.68 12.84
C LYS A 4 -16.50 1.56 12.67
N PRO A 5 -15.65 1.26 11.67
CA PRO A 5 -14.54 2.14 11.33
C PRO A 5 -15.05 3.52 10.92
N LEU A 6 -14.43 4.57 11.49
CA LEU A 6 -14.79 5.96 11.18
C LEU A 6 -13.96 6.51 10.01
N ARG A 7 -12.64 6.32 10.07
CA ARG A 7 -11.68 6.76 9.07
C ARG A 7 -10.40 5.92 9.13
N ILE A 8 -9.58 5.98 8.09
CA ILE A 8 -8.22 5.46 8.08
C ILE A 8 -7.27 6.57 8.53
N ASP A 9 -6.46 6.30 9.56
CA ASP A 9 -5.45 7.29 9.98
C ASP A 9 -4.25 7.33 9.04
N THR A 10 -3.74 6.16 8.65
CA THR A 10 -2.50 6.02 7.90
C THR A 10 -2.60 4.88 6.90
N ILE A 11 -2.16 5.14 5.67
CA ILE A 11 -2.03 4.17 4.57
C ILE A 11 -0.56 4.04 4.22
N VAL A 12 -0.07 2.79 4.19
CA VAL A 12 1.28 2.45 3.76
C VAL A 12 1.20 1.61 2.50
N LEU A 13 1.93 2.02 1.47
CA LEU A 13 2.00 1.33 0.18
C LEU A 13 3.48 1.16 -0.18
N ALA A 14 3.91 -0.09 -0.33
CA ALA A 14 5.21 -0.45 -0.88
C ALA A 14 4.97 -1.19 -2.19
N VAL A 15 5.28 -0.55 -3.31
CA VAL A 15 4.97 -1.05 -4.65
C VAL A 15 6.24 -1.08 -5.48
N GLN A 16 6.54 -2.28 -6.00
CA GLN A 16 7.63 -2.47 -6.96
C GLN A 16 7.28 -1.75 -8.26
N HIS A 17 8.26 -1.06 -8.86
CA HIS A 17 8.06 -0.26 -10.07
C HIS A 17 9.23 -0.37 -11.05
N ASN A 18 9.01 0.07 -12.29
CA ASN A 18 10.09 0.21 -13.26
C ASN A 18 11.00 1.40 -12.90
N PRO A 19 12.32 1.34 -13.20
CA PRO A 19 13.27 2.40 -12.87
C PRO A 19 12.96 3.75 -13.50
N ASP A 20 12.30 3.73 -14.67
CA ASP A 20 11.98 4.94 -15.44
C ASP A 20 10.76 5.70 -14.88
N VAL A 21 10.09 5.18 -13.84
CA VAL A 21 8.91 5.80 -13.25
C VAL A 21 9.33 6.68 -12.07
N LEU A 22 8.99 7.97 -12.16
CA LEU A 22 9.24 8.93 -11.09
C LEU A 22 8.39 8.65 -9.86
N ASN A 23 8.98 8.81 -8.67
CA ASN A 23 8.28 8.57 -7.40
C ASN A 23 7.02 9.44 -7.24
N GLU A 24 7.05 10.68 -7.71
CA GLU A 24 5.89 11.59 -7.67
C GLU A 24 4.71 11.03 -8.48
N GLN A 25 5.00 10.43 -9.64
CA GLN A 25 4.00 9.77 -10.48
C GLN A 25 3.41 8.56 -9.74
N ILE A 26 4.25 7.71 -9.14
CA ILE A 26 3.81 6.55 -8.34
C ILE A 26 2.87 6.98 -7.22
N VAL A 27 3.25 8.02 -6.47
CA VAL A 27 2.45 8.55 -5.36
C VAL A 27 1.08 9.03 -5.84
N SER A 28 1.05 9.81 -6.93
CA SER A 28 -0.18 10.33 -7.50
C SER A 28 -1.08 9.20 -8.02
N ASP A 29 -0.52 8.26 -8.78
CA ASP A 29 -1.25 7.15 -9.38
C ASP A 29 -1.82 6.21 -8.33
N LEU A 30 -1.06 5.86 -7.29
CA LEU A 30 -1.57 4.98 -6.24
C LEU A 30 -2.69 5.65 -5.45
N LYS A 31 -2.62 6.97 -5.19
CA LYS A 31 -3.72 7.68 -4.53
C LYS A 31 -4.99 7.68 -5.38
N GLU A 32 -4.88 8.01 -6.66
CA GLU A 32 -6.05 8.15 -7.54
C GLU A 32 -6.60 6.81 -8.04
N GLN A 33 -5.74 5.88 -8.47
CA GLN A 33 -6.14 4.63 -9.11
C GLN A 33 -6.38 3.49 -8.11
N VAL A 34 -5.73 3.51 -6.95
CA VAL A 34 -5.83 2.42 -5.96
C VAL A 34 -6.59 2.87 -4.73
N VAL A 35 -6.08 3.85 -3.99
CA VAL A 35 -6.64 4.22 -2.68
C VAL A 35 -8.07 4.74 -2.83
N LYS A 36 -8.33 5.62 -3.79
CA LYS A 36 -9.68 6.16 -4.02
C LYS A 36 -10.70 5.06 -4.32
N GLY A 37 -10.34 4.05 -5.10
CA GLY A 37 -11.22 2.93 -5.45
C GLY A 37 -11.44 1.93 -4.31
N VAL A 38 -10.46 1.72 -3.44
CA VAL A 38 -10.50 0.70 -2.38
C VAL A 38 -10.93 1.27 -1.04
N CYS A 39 -10.42 2.44 -0.68
CA CYS A 39 -10.55 3.03 0.66
C CYS A 39 -11.41 4.30 0.69
N GLY A 40 -11.93 4.77 -0.45
CA GLY A 40 -12.40 6.14 -0.64
C GLY A 40 -13.37 6.68 0.42
N SER A 41 -14.31 5.87 0.92
CA SER A 41 -15.27 6.30 1.95
C SER A 41 -14.68 6.47 3.35
N LEU A 42 -13.47 5.96 3.59
CA LEU A 42 -12.77 6.01 4.88
C LEU A 42 -11.58 6.97 4.86
N VAL A 43 -11.30 7.61 3.73
CA VAL A 43 -10.18 8.54 3.54
C VAL A 43 -10.66 9.97 3.68
N ASP A 44 -9.87 10.77 4.39
CA ASP A 44 -10.10 12.21 4.62
C ASP A 44 -8.81 13.02 4.44
N GLU A 45 -8.90 14.34 4.60
CA GLU A 45 -7.75 15.25 4.51
C GLU A 45 -6.67 14.99 5.58
N ASN A 46 -7.00 14.28 6.65
CA ASN A 46 -6.09 13.94 7.74
C ASN A 46 -5.44 12.56 7.56
N THR A 47 -5.77 11.84 6.49
CA THR A 47 -5.21 10.51 6.20
C THR A 47 -3.76 10.66 5.75
N LYS A 48 -2.85 10.00 6.46
CA LYS A 48 -1.40 10.03 6.15
C LYS A 48 -1.06 8.97 5.13
N TYR A 49 -0.17 9.31 4.20
CA TYR A 49 0.27 8.41 3.15
C TYR A 49 1.77 8.19 3.22
N HIS A 50 2.18 6.93 3.30
CA HIS A 50 3.56 6.51 3.18
C HIS A 50 3.70 5.60 1.95
N VAL A 51 4.05 6.19 0.82
CA VAL A 51 4.26 5.46 -0.44
C VAL A 51 5.76 5.32 -0.66
N ASN A 52 6.24 4.09 -0.80
CA ASN A 52 7.66 3.76 -1.01
C ASN A 52 8.59 4.53 -0.05
N ALA A 53 8.20 4.64 1.23
CA ALA A 53 8.89 5.46 2.23
C ALA A 53 10.33 4.98 2.55
N THR A 54 10.68 3.76 2.16
CA THR A 54 12.03 3.19 2.26
C THR A 54 12.93 3.53 1.06
N GLY A 55 12.40 4.24 0.05
CA GLY A 55 13.11 4.60 -1.18
C GLY A 55 12.69 3.77 -2.39
N ILE A 56 13.62 3.58 -3.31
CA ILE A 56 13.41 2.90 -4.60
C ILE A 56 13.07 1.43 -4.38
N PHE A 57 12.06 0.92 -5.10
CA PHE A 57 11.67 -0.48 -5.08
C PHE A 57 11.61 -1.04 -6.50
N GLU A 58 12.77 -1.32 -7.09
CA GLU A 58 12.89 -1.85 -8.47
C GLU A 58 13.02 -3.37 -8.50
N THR A 59 13.79 -3.95 -7.58
CA THR A 59 14.00 -5.41 -7.47
C THR A 59 13.06 -6.00 -6.43
N GLY A 60 12.31 -7.04 -6.81
CA GLY A 60 11.31 -7.68 -5.96
C GLY A 60 11.05 -9.12 -6.36
N GLY A 61 10.05 -9.75 -5.75
CA GLY A 61 9.72 -11.14 -6.02
C GLY A 61 10.77 -12.13 -5.48
N PRO A 62 10.84 -13.35 -6.05
CA PRO A 62 11.73 -14.42 -5.55
C PRO A 62 13.23 -14.10 -5.59
N GLU A 63 13.63 -13.13 -6.42
CA GLU A 63 15.01 -12.64 -6.47
C GLU A 63 15.40 -11.91 -5.18
N ALA A 64 14.46 -11.18 -4.58
CA ALA A 64 14.70 -10.35 -3.39
C ALA A 64 14.31 -11.04 -2.07
N ASP A 65 13.31 -11.93 -2.08
CA ASP A 65 12.84 -12.63 -0.89
C ASP A 65 12.40 -14.06 -1.20
N THR A 66 12.82 -15.02 -0.37
CA THR A 66 12.48 -16.43 -0.57
C THR A 66 11.04 -16.70 -0.13
N GLY A 67 10.17 -16.97 -1.11
CA GLY A 67 8.80 -17.41 -0.87
C GLY A 67 8.74 -18.86 -0.38
N VAL A 68 7.96 -19.10 0.67
CA VAL A 68 7.64 -20.44 1.18
C VAL A 68 6.15 -20.54 1.52
N THR A 69 5.60 -21.74 1.36
CA THR A 69 4.17 -22.02 1.59
C THR A 69 3.77 -21.75 3.04
N GLY A 70 2.59 -21.18 3.26
CA GLY A 70 2.01 -21.00 4.59
C GLY A 70 2.66 -19.89 5.43
N ARG A 71 3.37 -18.93 4.82
CA ARG A 71 3.99 -17.80 5.55
C ARG A 71 3.21 -16.49 5.50
N LYS A 72 1.95 -16.53 5.06
CA LYS A 72 1.02 -15.39 5.03
C LYS A 72 -0.35 -15.70 5.66
N ILE A 73 -0.43 -16.69 6.55
CA ILE A 73 -1.69 -17.20 7.12
C ILE A 73 -2.60 -16.16 7.82
N ILE A 74 -2.03 -15.10 8.41
CA ILE A 74 -2.83 -14.02 9.01
C ILE A 74 -3.45 -13.14 7.92
N VAL A 75 -2.70 -12.87 6.85
CA VAL A 75 -3.21 -12.16 5.66
C VAL A 75 -4.30 -12.98 4.98
N ASP A 76 -4.18 -14.32 4.96
CA ASP A 76 -5.17 -15.22 4.36
C ASP A 76 -6.48 -15.33 5.18
N THR A 77 -6.51 -14.83 6.41
CA THR A 77 -7.66 -14.98 7.31
C THR A 77 -8.33 -13.64 7.63
N TYR A 78 -8.09 -13.07 8.81
CA TYR A 78 -8.84 -11.91 9.32
C TYR A 78 -8.00 -10.63 9.43
N GLY A 79 -6.79 -10.64 8.85
CA GLY A 79 -5.81 -9.57 9.03
C GLY A 79 -5.28 -9.50 10.45
#